data_AF-A0A519XS65-F1
#
_entry.id   AF-A0A519XS65-F1
#
_cell.length_a   1.000
_cell.length_b   1.000
_cell.length_c   1.000
_cell.angle_alpha   90.00
_cell.angle_beta   90.00
_cell.angle_gamma   90.00
#
_symmetry.space_group_name_H-M   'P 1'
#
loop_
_entity.id
_entity.type
_entity.pdbx_description
1 polymer ?
#
loop_
_entity_poly.entity_id
_entity_poly.type
_entity_poly.pdbx_seq_one_letter_code
_entity_poly.pdbx_strand_id
1 'polypeptide(L)'
;MKKYLFIAFLLCTTFGAFAQKFAYVDTEYILKHMPEYKSALSQLEVASKQWQQQVDQNFGEIDRMYKAYQADQVLLTDDMRKRRENEIIEKEKAAKEFQRQKFGPDGDLFQSRTKLIKPIQEKVADVIKQIAKAKYLDFIFDKSSEATMMIYASSSYDVS
;
A
#
# COMPACT_ATOMS: atom_id res chain seq x y z
N MET A 1 22.12 8.11 -64.32
CA MET A 1 20.82 8.13 -63.62
C MET A 1 20.62 6.93 -62.70
N LYS A 2 20.67 5.67 -63.18
CA LYS A 2 20.50 4.46 -62.35
C LYS A 2 21.48 4.35 -61.16
N LYS A 3 22.74 4.79 -61.32
CA LYS A 3 23.77 4.77 -60.25
C LYS A 3 23.46 5.74 -59.10
N TYR A 4 22.87 6.90 -59.39
CA TYR A 4 22.50 7.89 -58.36
C TYR A 4 21.25 7.47 -57.57
N LEU A 5 20.29 6.81 -58.24
CA LEU A 5 19.13 6.19 -57.58
C LEU A 5 19.55 5.08 -56.61
N PHE A 6 20.57 4.28 -56.97
CA PHE A 6 21.08 3.23 -56.10
C PHE A 6 21.80 3.80 -54.86
N ILE A 7 22.57 4.88 -55.02
CA ILE A 7 23.23 5.57 -53.90
C ILE A 7 22.21 6.24 -52.97
N ALA A 8 21.17 6.87 -53.51
CA ALA A 8 20.09 7.45 -52.73
C ALA A 8 19.29 6.37 -51.96
N PHE A 9 19.07 5.21 -52.58
CA PHE A 9 18.44 4.07 -51.90
C PHE A 9 19.31 3.52 -50.76
N LEU A 10 20.63 3.39 -50.96
CA LEU A 10 21.57 2.96 -49.91
C LEU A 10 21.63 3.94 -48.72
N LEU A 11 21.56 5.25 -48.99
CA LEU A 11 21.52 6.30 -47.96
C LEU A 11 20.18 6.31 -47.19
N CYS A 12 19.07 5.91 -47.81
CA CYS A 12 17.80 5.76 -47.10
C CYS A 12 17.78 4.52 -46.18
N THR A 13 18.54 3.46 -46.51
CA THR A 13 18.61 2.25 -45.65
C THR A 13 19.41 2.45 -44.37
N THR A 14 20.18 3.53 -44.24
CA THR A 14 20.97 3.85 -43.03
C THR A 14 20.20 4.62 -41.96
N PHE A 15 18.95 5.01 -42.20
CA PHE A 15 18.03 5.40 -41.12
C PHE A 15 17.56 4.14 -40.37
N GLY A 16 18.52 3.48 -39.73
CA GLY A 16 18.32 2.27 -38.94
C GLY A 16 17.49 2.57 -37.70
N ALA A 17 16.66 1.59 -37.35
CA ALA A 17 15.69 1.61 -36.26
C ALA A 17 16.18 2.31 -34.98
N PHE A 18 15.43 3.31 -34.52
CA PHE A 18 15.50 3.76 -33.13
C PHE A 18 14.91 2.64 -32.26
N ALA A 19 15.78 1.78 -31.73
CA ALA A 19 15.36 0.83 -30.71
C ALA A 19 14.96 1.61 -29.45
N GLN A 20 13.72 1.47 -29.02
CA GLN A 20 13.24 2.04 -27.77
C GLN A 20 14.09 1.50 -26.62
N LYS A 21 14.65 2.41 -25.81
CA LYS A 21 15.53 2.01 -24.70
C LYS A 21 14.66 1.81 -23.46
N PHE A 22 14.61 0.59 -22.98
CA PHE A 22 13.88 0.23 -21.76
C PHE A 22 14.83 -0.32 -20.70
N ALA A 23 14.44 -0.17 -19.45
CA ALA A 23 15.08 -0.78 -18.30
C ALA A 23 14.01 -1.28 -17.32
N TYR A 24 14.42 -1.94 -16.25
CA TYR A 24 13.54 -2.27 -15.15
C TYR A 24 14.16 -1.91 -13.80
N VAL A 25 13.29 -1.77 -12.80
CA VAL A 25 13.65 -1.57 -11.40
C VAL A 25 12.91 -2.56 -10.52
N ASP A 26 13.46 -2.82 -9.35
CA ASP A 26 12.82 -3.55 -8.26
C ASP A 26 12.54 -2.53 -7.14
N THR A 27 11.41 -1.83 -7.24
CA THR A 27 11.06 -0.76 -6.28
C THR A 27 10.92 -1.32 -4.87
N GLU A 28 10.39 -2.53 -4.72
CA GLU A 28 10.30 -3.21 -3.43
C GLU A 28 11.70 -3.44 -2.81
N TYR A 29 12.66 -3.91 -3.60
CA TYR A 29 14.06 -4.03 -3.18
C TYR A 29 14.63 -2.68 -2.72
N ILE A 30 14.46 -1.62 -3.51
CA ILE A 30 14.95 -0.27 -3.18
C ILE A 30 14.34 0.20 -1.85
N LEU A 31 13.01 0.17 -1.73
CA LEU A 31 12.29 0.61 -0.53
C LEU A 31 12.72 -0.18 0.71
N LYS A 32 12.87 -1.51 0.61
CA LYS A 32 13.33 -2.35 1.74
C LYS A 32 14.73 -1.99 2.24
N HIS A 33 15.57 -1.35 1.43
CA HIS A 33 16.90 -0.89 1.85
C HIS A 33 16.90 0.52 2.44
N MET A 34 15.79 1.26 2.33
CA MET A 34 15.68 2.63 2.84
C MET A 34 15.34 2.64 4.35
N PRO A 35 16.16 3.28 5.21
CA PRO A 35 15.88 3.38 6.64
C PRO A 35 14.55 4.08 6.97
N GLU A 36 14.20 5.11 6.20
CA GLU A 36 12.94 5.85 6.32
C GLU A 36 11.71 4.96 6.05
N TYR A 37 11.80 4.05 5.09
CA TYR A 37 10.73 3.09 4.79
C TYR A 37 10.54 2.08 5.92
N LYS A 38 11.65 1.53 6.44
CA LYS A 38 11.61 0.63 7.61
C LYS A 38 11.01 1.31 8.84
N SER A 39 11.39 2.56 9.09
CA SER A 39 10.84 3.36 10.18
C SER A 39 9.34 3.59 10.03
N ALA A 40 8.89 3.95 8.82
CA ALA A 40 7.47 4.13 8.53
C ALA A 40 6.67 2.84 8.74
N LEU A 41 7.17 1.68 8.28
CA LEU A 41 6.54 0.38 8.52
C LEU A 41 6.44 0.05 10.02
N SER A 42 7.51 0.30 10.77
CA SER A 42 7.52 0.08 12.22
C SER A 42 6.50 0.95 12.95
N GLN A 43 6.38 2.23 12.57
CA GLN A 43 5.37 3.14 13.13
C GLN A 43 3.94 2.65 12.85
N LEU A 44 3.68 2.18 11.63
CA LEU A 44 2.37 1.62 11.25
C LEU A 44 2.07 0.34 12.04
N GLU A 45 3.06 -0.53 12.23
CA GLU A 45 2.90 -1.76 13.00
C GLU A 45 2.57 -1.47 14.48
N VAL A 46 3.29 -0.52 15.10
CA VAL A 46 3.03 -0.08 16.47
C VAL A 46 1.62 0.47 16.60
N ALA A 47 1.22 1.38 15.72
CA ALA A 47 -0.13 1.96 15.73
C ALA A 47 -1.21 0.89 15.54
N SER A 48 -1.02 -0.02 14.57
CA SER A 48 -1.92 -1.13 14.32
C SER A 48 -2.08 -2.04 15.54
N LYS A 49 -0.99 -2.40 16.21
CA LYS A 49 -1.02 -3.23 17.43
C LYS A 49 -1.74 -2.53 18.58
N GLN A 50 -1.47 -1.24 18.78
CA GLN A 50 -2.13 -0.46 19.82
C GLN A 50 -3.64 -0.36 19.60
N TRP A 51 -4.08 -0.08 18.37
CA TRP A 51 -5.51 -0.02 18.05
C TRP A 51 -6.18 -1.39 18.11
N GLN A 52 -5.49 -2.45 17.69
CA GLN A 52 -6.02 -3.81 17.82
C GLN A 52 -6.24 -4.16 19.29
N GLN A 53 -5.28 -3.84 20.17
CA GLN A 53 -5.45 -4.06 21.61
C GLN A 53 -6.65 -3.30 22.18
N GLN A 54 -6.90 -2.06 21.73
CA GLN A 54 -8.07 -1.28 22.16
C GLN A 54 -9.39 -1.89 21.64
N VAL A 55 -9.42 -2.37 20.40
CA VAL A 55 -10.56 -3.11 19.84
C VAL A 55 -10.85 -4.35 20.69
N ASP A 56 -9.83 -5.16 20.97
CA ASP A 56 -9.96 -6.39 21.74
C ASP A 56 -10.43 -6.12 23.17
N GLN A 57 -9.94 -5.04 23.80
CA GLN A 57 -10.39 -4.60 25.11
C GLN A 57 -11.88 -4.19 25.10
N ASN A 58 -12.31 -3.41 24.10
CA ASN A 58 -13.70 -2.97 23.98
C ASN A 58 -14.65 -4.16 23.84
N PHE A 59 -14.34 -5.10 22.94
CA PHE A 59 -15.15 -6.29 22.72
C PHE A 59 -15.09 -7.27 23.91
N GLY A 60 -13.93 -7.39 24.57
CA GLY A 60 -13.79 -8.18 25.79
C GLY A 60 -14.64 -7.64 26.95
N GLU A 61 -14.79 -6.31 27.05
CA GLU A 61 -15.67 -5.71 28.05
C GLU A 61 -17.15 -5.93 27.72
N ILE A 62 -17.53 -5.81 26.44
CA ILE A 62 -18.89 -6.10 25.97
C ILE A 62 -19.29 -7.56 26.27
N ASP A 63 -18.39 -8.52 26.03
CA ASP A 63 -18.62 -9.93 26.37
C ASP A 63 -18.85 -10.14 27.88
N ARG A 64 -18.08 -9.45 28.73
CA ARG A 64 -18.30 -9.49 30.19
C ARG A 64 -19.66 -8.90 30.58
N MET A 65 -20.05 -7.79 29.96
CA MET A 65 -21.36 -7.16 30.22
C MET A 65 -22.50 -8.09 29.81
N TYR A 66 -22.39 -8.75 28.64
CA TYR A 66 -23.36 -9.76 28.20
C TYR A 66 -23.48 -10.92 29.18
N LYS A 67 -22.35 -11.49 29.62
CA LYS A 67 -22.34 -12.59 30.59
C LYS A 67 -22.95 -12.18 31.93
N ALA A 68 -22.62 -10.99 32.43
CA ALA A 68 -23.21 -10.45 33.65
C ALA A 68 -24.71 -10.23 33.51
N TYR A 69 -25.16 -9.69 32.36
CA TYR A 69 -26.59 -9.54 32.08
C TYR A 69 -27.31 -10.89 32.08
N GLN A 70 -26.77 -11.90 31.40
CA GLN A 70 -27.37 -13.24 31.33
C GLN A 70 -27.49 -13.92 32.70
N ALA A 71 -26.51 -13.72 33.59
CA ALA A 71 -26.53 -14.26 34.95
C ALA A 71 -27.58 -13.57 35.83
N ASP A 72 -27.67 -12.24 35.73
CA ASP A 72 -28.53 -11.44 36.61
C ASP A 72 -29.97 -11.30 36.10
N GLN A 73 -30.26 -11.53 34.80
CA GLN A 73 -31.52 -11.13 34.14
C GLN A 73 -32.80 -11.57 34.87
N VAL A 74 -32.78 -12.74 35.54
CA VAL A 74 -33.93 -13.29 36.29
C VAL A 74 -34.22 -12.51 37.57
N LEU A 75 -33.24 -11.76 38.08
CA LEU A 75 -33.32 -10.90 39.27
C LEU A 75 -33.68 -9.44 38.91
N LEU A 76 -33.70 -9.09 37.62
CA LEU A 76 -33.90 -7.73 37.16
C LEU A 76 -35.37 -7.47 36.80
N THR A 77 -35.85 -6.26 37.11
CA THR A 77 -37.13 -5.76 36.58
C THR A 77 -37.03 -5.49 35.08
N ASP A 78 -38.18 -5.41 34.40
CA ASP A 78 -38.24 -5.14 32.96
C ASP A 78 -37.51 -3.85 32.55
N ASP A 79 -37.62 -2.79 33.37
CA ASP A 79 -36.93 -1.51 33.14
C ASP A 79 -35.41 -1.66 33.28
N MET A 80 -34.96 -2.37 34.31
CA MET A 80 -33.54 -2.66 34.53
C MET A 80 -32.95 -3.52 33.40
N ARG A 81 -33.72 -4.49 32.88
CA ARG A 81 -33.31 -5.31 31.73
C ARG A 81 -33.09 -4.45 30.49
N LYS A 82 -34.10 -3.66 30.12
CA LYS A 82 -34.01 -2.74 28.97
C LYS A 82 -32.83 -1.79 29.08
N ARG A 83 -32.58 -1.24 30.27
CA ARG A 83 -31.45 -0.33 30.49
C ARG A 83 -30.10 -1.03 30.25
N ARG A 84 -29.90 -2.23 30.79
CA ARG A 84 -28.66 -3.00 30.58
C ARG A 84 -28.48 -3.42 29.12
N GLU A 85 -29.55 -3.87 28.46
CA GLU A 85 -29.53 -4.21 27.03
C GLU A 85 -29.11 -3.02 26.18
N ASN A 86 -29.72 -1.85 26.42
CA ASN A 86 -29.38 -0.62 25.70
C ASN A 86 -27.92 -0.20 25.93
N GLU A 87 -27.41 -0.32 27.16
CA GLU A 87 -26.02 0.01 27.46
C GLU A 87 -25.04 -0.89 26.69
N ILE A 88 -25.34 -2.19 26.64
CA ILE A 88 -24.55 -3.16 25.87
C ILE A 88 -24.59 -2.82 24.37
N ILE A 89 -25.78 -2.55 23.82
CA ILE A 89 -25.96 -2.22 22.39
C ILE A 89 -25.20 -0.94 22.01
N GLU A 90 -25.31 0.12 22.82
CA GLU A 90 -24.59 1.37 22.55
C GLU A 90 -23.07 1.15 22.60
N LYS A 91 -22.59 0.34 23.54
CA LYS A 91 -21.17 0.04 23.66
C LYS A 91 -20.66 -0.81 22.50
N GLU A 92 -21.45 -1.78 22.03
CA GLU A 92 -21.15 -2.57 20.84
C GLU A 92 -21.09 -1.70 19.58
N LYS A 93 -22.05 -0.79 19.42
CA LYS A 93 -22.06 0.17 18.32
C LYS A 93 -20.82 1.06 18.34
N ALA A 94 -20.45 1.58 19.52
CA ALA A 94 -19.24 2.38 19.68
C ALA A 94 -17.96 1.59 19.36
N ALA A 95 -17.87 0.32 19.79
CA ALA A 95 -16.72 -0.54 19.51
C ALA A 95 -16.58 -0.85 18.00
N LYS A 96 -17.69 -1.18 17.33
CA LYS A 96 -17.73 -1.38 15.88
C LYS A 96 -17.33 -0.13 15.11
N GLU A 97 -17.85 1.02 15.53
CA GLU A 97 -17.50 2.30 14.90
C GLU A 97 -16.02 2.63 15.11
N PHE A 98 -15.48 2.42 16.31
CA PHE A 98 -14.05 2.58 16.57
C PHE A 98 -13.21 1.67 15.68
N GLN A 99 -13.55 0.38 15.58
CA GLN A 99 -12.85 -0.56 14.69
C GLN A 99 -12.90 -0.09 13.24
N ARG A 100 -14.05 0.37 12.75
CA ARG A 100 -14.22 0.92 11.40
C ARG A 100 -13.40 2.18 11.19
N GLN A 101 -13.35 3.09 12.15
CA GLN A 101 -12.56 4.32 12.07
C GLN A 101 -11.06 4.02 12.01
N LYS A 102 -10.56 3.00 12.72
CA LYS A 102 -9.13 2.65 12.70
C LYS A 102 -8.73 1.81 11.49
N PHE A 103 -9.53 0.81 11.14
CA PHE A 103 -9.16 -0.24 10.18
C PHE A 103 -10.01 -0.29 8.91
N GLY A 104 -10.99 0.61 8.76
CA GLY A 104 -11.80 0.68 7.55
C GLY A 104 -10.99 1.11 6.31
N PRO A 105 -11.58 1.02 5.10
CA PRO A 105 -10.93 1.36 3.83
C PRO A 105 -10.31 2.76 3.81
N ASP A 106 -10.92 3.72 4.50
CA ASP A 106 -10.42 5.10 4.67
C ASP A 106 -10.09 5.43 6.14
N GLY A 107 -9.87 4.39 6.95
CA GLY A 107 -9.59 4.54 8.37
C GLY A 107 -8.20 5.11 8.65
N ASP A 108 -7.95 5.41 9.92
CA ASP A 108 -6.71 6.05 10.37
C ASP A 108 -5.45 5.26 9.97
N LEU A 109 -5.50 3.94 9.94
CA LEU A 109 -4.37 3.11 9.51
C LEU A 109 -4.05 3.29 8.03
N PHE A 110 -5.08 3.36 7.18
CA PHE A 110 -4.91 3.57 5.75
C PHE A 110 -4.38 4.99 5.46
N GLN A 111 -4.94 6.00 6.13
CA GLN A 111 -4.49 7.39 6.01
C GLN A 111 -3.03 7.54 6.49
N SER A 112 -2.69 6.92 7.62
CA SER A 112 -1.31 6.92 8.15
C SER A 112 -0.35 6.25 7.19
N ARG A 113 -0.72 5.11 6.60
CA ARG A 113 0.09 4.43 5.58
C ARG A 113 0.34 5.34 4.39
N THR A 114 -0.71 5.97 3.86
CA THR A 114 -0.58 6.90 2.74
C THR A 114 0.33 8.07 3.10
N LYS A 115 0.13 8.70 4.26
CA LYS A 115 0.93 9.84 4.71
C LYS A 115 2.42 9.52 4.89
N LEU A 116 2.75 8.34 5.41
CA LEU A 116 4.12 7.96 5.71
C LEU A 116 4.86 7.38 4.49
N ILE A 117 4.18 6.54 3.69
CA ILE A 117 4.81 5.76 2.63
C ILE A 117 4.84 6.52 1.30
N LYS A 118 3.78 7.26 0.97
CA LYS A 118 3.68 8.01 -0.29
C LYS A 118 4.87 8.95 -0.57
N PRO A 119 5.32 9.81 0.36
CA PRO A 119 6.45 10.70 0.09
C PRO A 119 7.77 9.94 -0.17
N ILE A 120 7.92 8.74 0.42
CA ILE A 120 9.09 7.88 0.20
C ILE A 120 9.04 7.30 -1.23
N GLN A 121 7.86 6.84 -1.65
CA GLN A 121 7.65 6.35 -3.02
C GLN A 121 7.85 7.46 -4.06
N GLU A 122 7.38 8.68 -3.79
CA GLU A 122 7.57 9.84 -4.66
C GLU A 122 9.07 10.18 -4.82
N LYS A 123 9.83 10.15 -3.72
CA LYS A 123 11.29 10.34 -3.74
C LYS A 123 11.99 9.30 -4.62
N VAL A 124 11.63 8.03 -4.48
CA VAL A 124 12.19 6.94 -5.32
C VAL A 124 11.81 7.14 -6.78
N ALA A 125 10.55 7.45 -7.07
CA ALA A 125 10.07 7.71 -8.42
C ALA A 125 10.82 8.88 -9.09
N ASP A 126 11.11 9.95 -8.34
CA ASP A 126 11.87 11.08 -8.87
C ASP A 126 13.34 10.75 -9.14
N VAL A 127 13.96 9.87 -8.34
CA VAL A 127 15.31 9.35 -8.62
C VAL A 127 15.29 8.47 -9.88
N ILE A 128 14.30 7.58 -10.00
CA ILE A 128 14.12 6.72 -11.20
C ILE A 128 13.97 7.58 -12.45
N LYS A 129 13.16 8.66 -12.41
CA LYS A 129 13.02 9.61 -13.52
C LYS A 129 14.35 10.28 -13.90
N GLN A 130 15.18 10.63 -12.92
CA GLN A 130 16.50 11.22 -13.18
C GLN A 130 17.43 10.20 -13.87
N ILE A 131 17.44 8.95 -13.41
CA ILE A 131 18.19 7.86 -14.05
C ILE A 131 17.72 7.63 -15.48
N ALA A 132 16.39 7.61 -15.70
CA ALA A 132 15.81 7.46 -17.02
C ALA A 132 16.32 8.53 -17.99
N LYS A 133 16.28 9.80 -17.57
CA LYS A 133 16.79 10.94 -18.37
C LYS A 133 18.29 10.83 -18.65
N ALA A 134 19.08 10.51 -17.61
CA ALA A 134 20.53 10.41 -17.75
C ALA A 134 20.98 9.27 -18.67
N LYS A 135 20.21 8.17 -18.71
CA LYS A 135 20.49 6.99 -19.56
C LYS A 135 19.73 7.01 -20.89
N TYR A 136 18.97 8.07 -21.18
CA TYR A 136 18.10 8.18 -22.36
C TYR A 136 17.15 6.98 -22.49
N LEU A 137 16.53 6.57 -21.39
CA LEU A 137 15.54 5.49 -21.35
C LEU A 137 14.15 6.07 -21.59
N ASP A 138 13.39 5.44 -22.47
CA ASP A 138 12.01 5.80 -22.79
C ASP A 138 11.02 5.18 -21.81
N PHE A 139 11.36 3.99 -21.27
CA PHE A 139 10.52 3.23 -20.34
C PHE A 139 11.35 2.62 -19.21
N ILE A 140 10.79 2.65 -17.99
CA ILE A 140 11.28 1.87 -16.86
C ILE A 140 10.10 1.06 -16.33
N PHE A 141 10.27 -0.25 -16.29
CA PHE A 141 9.27 -1.18 -15.76
C PHE A 141 9.59 -1.53 -14.32
N ASP A 142 8.56 -1.60 -13.47
CA ASP A 142 8.74 -2.08 -12.10
C ASP A 142 8.48 -3.58 -12.05
N LYS A 143 9.51 -4.37 -11.75
CA LYS A 143 9.45 -5.82 -11.56
C LYS A 143 8.59 -6.21 -10.35
N SER A 144 8.52 -5.35 -9.34
CA SER A 144 7.72 -5.59 -8.13
C SER A 144 6.23 -5.25 -8.31
N SER A 145 5.85 -4.63 -9.43
CA SER A 145 4.47 -4.31 -9.74
C SER A 145 3.74 -5.53 -10.30
N GLU A 146 2.59 -5.89 -9.71
CA GLU A 146 1.71 -6.96 -10.19
C GLU A 146 1.18 -6.71 -11.60
N ALA A 147 1.15 -5.45 -12.05
CA ALA A 147 0.76 -5.07 -13.41
C ALA A 147 1.84 -5.35 -14.46
N THR A 148 3.11 -5.44 -14.05
CA THR A 148 4.23 -5.73 -14.94
C THR A 148 4.45 -7.24 -14.99
N MET A 149 3.75 -7.95 -15.87
CA MET A 149 4.02 -9.39 -16.07
C MET A 149 5.39 -9.58 -16.72
N MET A 150 6.45 -9.74 -15.92
CA MET A 150 7.82 -9.97 -16.37
C MET A 150 8.25 -11.41 -16.08
N ILE A 151 8.36 -12.22 -17.13
CA ILE A 151 8.81 -13.63 -17.03
C ILE A 151 10.33 -13.72 -16.95
N TYR A 152 11.03 -12.90 -17.73
CA TYR A 152 12.49 -12.86 -17.78
C TYR A 152 12.97 -11.49 -18.27
N ALA A 153 14.03 -10.97 -17.64
CA ALA A 153 14.83 -9.86 -18.14
C ALA A 153 16.29 -10.12 -17.80
N SER A 154 17.19 -9.79 -18.72
CA SER A 154 18.64 -9.83 -18.44
C SER A 154 18.99 -8.78 -17.39
N SER A 155 19.86 -9.13 -16.43
CA SER A 155 20.33 -8.22 -15.37
C SER A 155 21.02 -6.96 -15.91
N SER A 156 21.46 -6.98 -17.16
CA SER A 156 21.97 -5.79 -17.86
C SER A 156 20.95 -4.65 -18.01
N TYR A 157 19.66 -4.93 -17.86
CA TYR A 157 18.57 -3.95 -17.91
C TYR A 157 18.11 -3.48 -16.53
N ASP A 158 18.69 -4.01 -15.45
CA ASP A 158 18.41 -3.58 -14.08
C ASP A 158 19.04 -2.22 -13.79
N VAL A 159 18.27 -1.29 -13.22
CA VAL A 159 18.77 0.00 -12.75
C VAL A 159 18.43 0.30 -11.29
N SER A 160 18.10 -0.75 -10.52
CA SER A 160 17.79 -0.69 -9.08
C SER A 160 19.00 -0.39 -8.20
#